data_AF-A0A9W9S4X4-F1
#
_entry.id   AF-A0A9W9S4X4-F1
#
_cell.length_a   1.000
_cell.length_b   1.000
_cell.length_c   1.000
_cell.angle_alpha   90.00
_cell.angle_beta   90.00
_cell.angle_gamma   90.00
#
_symmetry.space_group_name_H-M   'P 1'
#
loop_
_entity.id
_entity.type
_entity.pdbx_description
1 polymer ?
#
loop_
_entity_poly.entity_id
_entity_poly.type
_entity_poly.pdbx_seq_one_letter_code
_entity_poly.pdbx_strand_id
1 'polypeptide(L)'
;MGVRSIVPALMLRLNKDQECYDFIKWWAADRPDYDWGDTDLPCLDIRNTDVFEPVEQLCDPYPDLSHLVCLCLLKVKLLFDLMRLEQSTSSLGPNVPREILDLIQSSVPRSPVVSASRDIMTGDGNIRQTMIEKLKSQIGVVYRAVQEANKHFWPAFADAEEYLDEFPSALVE
;
A
#
# COMPACT_ATOMS: atom_id res chain seq x y z
N MET A 1 -8.93 7.14 -18.35
CA MET A 1 -9.12 6.15 -17.26
C MET A 1 -9.60 4.83 -17.85
N GLY A 2 -8.69 3.91 -18.17
CA GLY A 2 -9.04 2.56 -18.65
C GLY A 2 -9.12 1.55 -17.50
N VAL A 3 -9.49 0.29 -17.78
CA VAL A 3 -9.61 -0.80 -16.77
C VAL A 3 -8.36 -0.93 -15.88
N ARG A 4 -7.17 -0.61 -16.42
CA ARG A 4 -5.87 -0.70 -15.74
C ARG A 4 -5.72 0.24 -14.52
N SER A 5 -6.50 1.32 -14.41
CA SER A 5 -6.47 2.16 -13.20
C SER A 5 -7.18 1.51 -12.00
N ILE A 6 -8.13 0.61 -12.25
CA ILE A 6 -8.92 -0.06 -11.19
C ILE A 6 -8.23 -1.33 -10.68
N VAL A 7 -7.30 -1.90 -11.45
CA VAL A 7 -6.64 -3.19 -11.16
C VAL A 7 -5.98 -3.21 -9.77
N PRO A 8 -5.16 -2.23 -9.35
CA PRO A 8 -4.57 -2.24 -8.01
C PRO A 8 -5.61 -2.24 -6.89
N ALA A 9 -6.69 -1.47 -7.07
CA ALA A 9 -7.77 -1.39 -6.09
C ALA A 9 -8.52 -2.73 -5.92
N LEU A 10 -8.62 -3.53 -6.98
CA LEU A 10 -9.18 -4.89 -6.92
C LEU A 10 -8.19 -5.87 -6.26
N MET A 11 -6.90 -5.79 -6.62
CA MET A 11 -5.86 -6.64 -6.03
C MET A 11 -5.79 -6.49 -4.51
N LEU A 12 -5.83 -5.25 -4.00
CA LEU A 12 -5.87 -4.99 -2.55
C LEU A 12 -7.07 -5.63 -1.85
N ARG A 13 -8.26 -5.53 -2.46
CA ARG A 13 -9.49 -6.13 -1.89
C ARG A 13 -9.44 -7.65 -1.88
N LEU A 14 -8.69 -8.26 -2.80
CA LEU A 14 -8.47 -9.70 -2.87
C LEU A 14 -7.26 -10.18 -2.06
N ASN A 15 -6.64 -9.30 -1.25
CA ASN A 15 -5.39 -9.57 -0.51
C ASN A 15 -4.20 -10.01 -1.39
N LYS A 16 -4.21 -9.64 -2.68
CA LYS A 16 -3.09 -9.82 -3.62
C LYS A 16 -2.10 -8.68 -3.47
N ASP A 17 -1.53 -8.57 -2.28
CA ASP A 17 -0.75 -7.41 -1.85
C ASP A 17 0.56 -7.28 -2.63
N GLN A 18 1.24 -8.41 -2.87
CA GLN A 18 2.48 -8.45 -3.65
C GLN A 18 2.21 -8.07 -5.11
N GLU A 19 1.17 -8.66 -5.72
CA GLU A 19 0.81 -8.39 -7.10
C GLU A 19 0.31 -6.95 -7.28
N CYS A 20 -0.37 -6.39 -6.29
CA CYS A 20 -0.74 -4.98 -6.28
C CYS A 20 0.51 -4.09 -6.34
N TYR A 21 1.51 -4.36 -5.50
CA TYR A 21 2.74 -3.58 -5.47
C TYR A 21 3.52 -3.73 -6.78
N ASP A 22 3.72 -4.96 -7.24
CA ASP A 22 4.41 -5.28 -8.49
C ASP A 22 3.72 -4.59 -9.68
N PHE A 23 2.39 -4.55 -9.72
CA PHE A 23 1.64 -3.85 -10.76
C PHE A 23 1.86 -2.33 -10.73
N ILE A 24 1.80 -1.71 -9.54
CA ILE A 24 2.03 -0.26 -9.40
C ILE A 24 3.46 0.08 -9.82
N LYS A 25 4.44 -0.73 -9.42
CA LYS A 25 5.84 -0.55 -9.82
C LYS A 25 6.05 -0.76 -11.32
N TRP A 26 5.38 -1.76 -11.88
CA TRP A 26 5.39 -1.99 -13.32
C TRP A 26 4.81 -0.81 -14.09
N TRP A 27 3.72 -0.22 -13.61
CA TRP A 27 3.09 0.94 -14.21
C TRP A 27 3.97 2.20 -14.14
N ALA A 28 4.65 2.40 -13.01
CA ALA A 28 5.53 3.54 -12.78
C ALA A 28 6.88 3.43 -13.52
N ALA A 29 7.24 2.25 -14.04
CA ALA A 29 8.50 2.05 -14.74
C ALA A 29 8.53 2.87 -16.04
N ASP A 30 9.58 3.67 -16.22
CA ASP A 30 9.81 4.40 -17.47
C ASP A 30 10.09 3.41 -18.61
N ARG A 31 9.20 3.38 -19.60
CA ARG A 31 9.27 2.48 -20.75
C ARG A 31 8.94 3.23 -22.04
N PRO A 32 9.91 3.95 -22.62
CA PRO A 32 9.69 4.74 -23.84
C PRO A 32 9.32 3.85 -25.04
N ASP A 33 9.77 2.60 -25.06
CA ASP A 33 9.54 1.65 -26.15
C ASP A 33 8.31 0.74 -25.94
N TYR A 34 7.54 0.95 -24.85
CA TYR A 34 6.38 0.11 -24.55
C TYR A 34 5.10 0.67 -25.16
N ASP A 35 4.51 -0.08 -26.09
CA ASP A 35 3.23 0.28 -26.68
C ASP A 35 2.07 -0.05 -25.72
N TRP A 36 1.56 0.95 -25.02
CA TRP A 36 0.43 0.82 -24.10
C TRP A 36 -0.88 0.38 -24.77
N GLY A 37 -0.98 0.52 -26.10
CA GLY A 37 -2.10 0.10 -26.92
C GLY A 37 -2.01 -1.35 -27.41
N ASP A 38 -0.83 -1.96 -27.36
CA ASP A 38 -0.62 -3.36 -27.72
C ASP A 38 -1.05 -4.27 -26.57
N THR A 39 -2.04 -5.12 -26.83
CA THR A 39 -2.56 -6.10 -25.86
C THR A 39 -1.75 -7.39 -25.80
N ASP A 40 -0.86 -7.61 -26.77
CA ASP A 40 -0.02 -8.81 -26.87
C ASP A 40 1.30 -8.65 -26.10
N LEU A 41 1.65 -7.42 -25.70
CA LEU A 41 2.81 -7.17 -24.85
C LEU A 41 2.63 -7.75 -23.44
N PRO A 42 3.71 -8.33 -22.86
CA PRO A 42 3.64 -8.91 -21.53
C PRO A 42 3.36 -7.82 -20.48
N CYS A 43 2.14 -7.86 -19.95
CA CYS A 43 1.80 -7.12 -18.74
C CYS A 43 2.48 -7.79 -17.53
N LEU A 44 3.08 -7.00 -16.63
CA LEU A 44 3.60 -7.48 -15.33
C LEU A 44 4.78 -8.47 -15.45
N ASP A 45 5.84 -8.04 -16.14
CA ASP A 45 7.15 -8.70 -16.19
C ASP A 45 7.99 -8.44 -14.92
N ILE A 46 7.66 -7.40 -14.16
CA ILE A 46 8.21 -7.14 -12.82
C ILE A 46 7.42 -7.95 -11.79
N ARG A 47 8.11 -8.80 -11.00
CA ARG A 47 7.50 -9.68 -10.00
C ARG A 47 8.37 -9.84 -8.76
N ASN A 48 7.73 -10.12 -7.62
CA ASN A 48 8.38 -10.37 -6.33
C ASN A 48 9.30 -9.23 -5.90
N THR A 49 8.88 -8.00 -6.17
CA THR A 49 9.66 -6.83 -5.76
C THR A 49 9.53 -6.58 -4.27
N ASP A 50 10.55 -5.96 -3.68
CA ASP A 50 10.53 -5.65 -2.25
C ASP A 50 9.45 -4.60 -1.97
N VAL A 51 8.33 -5.04 -1.40
CA VAL A 51 7.20 -4.17 -1.03
C VAL A 51 7.62 -3.11 -0.02
N PHE A 52 8.75 -3.26 0.68
CA PHE A 52 9.28 -2.30 1.62
C PHE A 52 10.35 -1.38 1.04
N GLU A 53 10.68 -1.45 -0.26
CA GLU A 53 11.66 -0.56 -0.88
C GLU A 53 11.20 0.92 -0.85
N PRO A 54 12.14 1.88 -1.04
CA PRO A 54 11.83 3.30 -1.12
C PRO A 54 10.76 3.60 -2.19
N VAL A 55 9.85 4.55 -1.92
CA VAL A 55 8.64 4.80 -2.73
C VAL A 55 8.72 6.06 -3.57
N GLU A 56 9.81 6.82 -3.43
CA GLU A 56 10.04 8.10 -4.12
C GLU A 56 9.98 7.91 -5.63
N GLN A 57 10.59 6.83 -6.14
CA GLN A 57 10.59 6.50 -7.58
C GLN A 57 9.20 6.15 -8.12
N LEU A 58 8.25 5.77 -7.25
CA LEU A 58 6.88 5.46 -7.66
C LEU A 58 5.97 6.70 -7.68
N CYS A 59 6.45 7.82 -7.11
CA CYS A 59 5.69 9.05 -6.98
C CYS A 59 6.01 10.07 -8.09
N ASP A 60 7.04 9.85 -8.89
CA ASP A 60 7.50 10.77 -9.93
C ASP A 60 7.68 10.04 -11.27
N PRO A 61 7.53 10.70 -12.44
CA PRO A 61 7.06 12.07 -12.64
C PRO A 61 5.54 12.21 -12.95
N TYR A 62 4.84 11.13 -13.33
CA TYR A 62 3.41 11.18 -13.70
C TYR A 62 2.62 9.98 -13.15
N PRO A 63 2.53 9.82 -11.81
CA PRO A 63 1.81 8.70 -11.24
C PRO A 63 0.29 8.84 -11.42
N ASP A 64 -0.39 7.73 -11.68
CA ASP A 64 -1.85 7.69 -11.67
C ASP A 64 -2.37 7.86 -10.23
N LEU A 65 -3.31 8.79 -10.03
CA LEU A 65 -3.85 9.10 -8.70
C LEU A 65 -4.44 7.84 -8.03
N SER A 66 -5.13 6.98 -8.78
CA SER A 66 -5.70 5.75 -8.22
C SER A 66 -4.61 4.81 -7.71
N HIS A 67 -3.50 4.73 -8.44
CA HIS A 67 -2.35 3.92 -8.05
C HIS A 67 -1.65 4.46 -6.81
N LEU A 68 -1.46 5.78 -6.68
CA LEU A 68 -0.89 6.39 -5.48
C LEU A 68 -1.75 6.13 -4.24
N VAL A 69 -3.07 6.26 -4.38
CA VAL A 69 -4.01 5.97 -3.29
C VAL A 69 -3.93 4.49 -2.92
N CYS A 70 -3.89 3.59 -3.89
CA CYS A 70 -3.71 2.15 -3.64
C CYS A 70 -2.38 1.86 -2.94
N LEU A 71 -1.29 2.49 -3.37
CA LEU A 71 0.02 2.36 -2.74
C LEU A 71 -0.02 2.83 -1.27
N CYS A 72 -0.67 3.97 -1.01
CA CYS A 72 -0.85 4.49 0.35
C CYS A 72 -1.63 3.49 1.22
N LEU A 73 -2.77 3.01 0.74
CA LEU A 73 -3.61 2.03 1.45
C LEU A 73 -2.87 0.71 1.70
N LEU A 74 -2.08 0.24 0.75
CA LEU A 74 -1.24 -0.94 0.92
C LEU A 74 -0.23 -0.75 2.07
N LYS A 75 0.48 0.38 2.07
CA LYS A 75 1.47 0.68 3.11
C LYS A 75 0.81 0.84 4.49
N VAL A 76 -0.37 1.46 4.56
CA VAL A 76 -1.19 1.56 5.79
C VAL A 76 -1.62 0.18 6.28
N LYS A 77 -2.06 -0.72 5.38
CA LYS A 77 -2.40 -2.10 5.71
C LYS A 77 -1.22 -2.83 6.34
N LEU A 78 -0.04 -2.74 5.73
CA LEU A 78 1.19 -3.35 6.26
C LEU A 78 1.57 -2.75 7.62
N LEU A 79 1.45 -1.43 7.78
CA LEU A 79 1.73 -0.76 9.06
C LEU A 79 0.84 -1.30 10.18
N PHE A 80 -0.46 -1.47 9.92
CA PHE A 80 -1.37 -2.03 10.92
C PHE A 80 -1.04 -3.48 11.28
N ASP A 81 -0.63 -4.31 10.33
CA ASP A 81 -0.21 -5.68 10.63
C ASP A 81 1.01 -5.71 11.54
N LEU A 82 2.02 -4.88 11.26
CA LEU A 82 3.23 -4.79 12.09
C LEU A 82 2.92 -4.24 13.49
N MET A 83 2.09 -3.20 13.59
CA MET A 83 1.68 -2.63 14.88
C MET A 83 0.89 -3.65 15.72
N ARG A 84 0.04 -4.47 15.10
CA ARG A 84 -0.70 -5.53 15.80
C ARG A 84 0.21 -6.66 16.27
N LEU A 85 1.22 -7.03 15.49
CA LEU A 85 2.23 -8.01 15.91
C LEU A 85 3.03 -7.51 17.12
N GLU A 86 3.45 -6.24 17.09
CA GLU A 86 4.12 -5.59 18.22
C GLU A 86 3.24 -5.52 19.47
N GLN A 87 1.99 -5.08 19.31
CA GLN A 87 1.02 -5.04 20.40
C GLN A 87 0.75 -6.43 20.97
N SER A 88 0.62 -7.46 20.12
CA SER A 88 0.47 -8.85 20.55
C SER A 88 1.67 -9.32 21.37
N THR A 89 2.89 -8.97 20.96
CA THR A 89 4.11 -9.33 21.69
C THR A 89 4.15 -8.66 23.05
N SER A 90 3.87 -7.36 23.11
CA SER A 90 3.89 -6.59 24.35
C SER A 90 2.78 -6.99 25.33
N SER A 91 1.59 -7.34 24.83
CA SER A 91 0.42 -7.63 25.68
C SER A 91 0.37 -9.08 26.15
N LEU A 92 0.74 -10.03 25.26
CA LEU A 92 0.60 -11.46 25.52
C LEU A 92 1.93 -12.13 25.86
N GLY A 93 3.06 -11.62 25.35
CA GLY A 93 4.38 -12.21 25.56
C GLY A 93 4.75 -12.48 27.02
N PRO A 94 4.41 -11.59 27.99
CA PRO A 94 4.66 -11.87 29.41
C PRO A 94 3.76 -12.96 30.01
N ASN A 95 2.63 -13.27 29.37
CA ASN A 95 1.54 -14.07 29.94
C ASN A 95 1.41 -15.47 29.33
N VAL A 96 2.01 -15.71 28.17
CA VAL A 96 1.90 -17.00 27.45
C VAL A 96 3.27 -17.54 27.06
N PRO A 97 3.44 -18.88 26.99
CA PRO A 97 4.63 -19.50 26.42
C PRO A 97 4.84 -19.06 24.97
N ARG A 98 6.11 -19.09 24.52
CA ARG A 98 6.49 -18.63 23.18
C ARG A 98 5.72 -19.35 22.08
N GLU A 99 5.50 -20.65 22.22
CA GLU A 99 4.77 -21.47 21.24
C GLU A 99 3.31 -21.02 21.08
N ILE A 100 2.68 -20.60 22.17
CA ILE A 100 1.31 -20.07 22.16
C ILE A 100 1.29 -18.67 21.55
N LEU A 101 2.29 -17.84 21.87
CA LEU A 101 2.44 -16.52 21.26
C LEU A 101 2.60 -16.64 19.74
N ASP A 102 3.49 -17.52 19.29
CA ASP A 102 3.75 -17.75 17.86
C ASP A 102 2.50 -18.25 17.14
N LEU A 103 1.73 -19.14 17.77
CA LEU A 103 0.46 -19.62 17.22
C LEU A 103 -0.57 -18.48 17.07
N ILE A 104 -0.70 -17.62 18.08
CA ILE A 104 -1.59 -16.45 18.01
C ILE A 104 -1.12 -15.50 16.91
N GLN A 105 0.17 -15.18 16.88
CA GLN A 105 0.76 -14.24 15.92
C GLN A 105 0.66 -14.75 14.48
N SER A 106 0.68 -16.06 14.24
CA SER A 106 0.47 -16.62 12.90
C SER A 106 -0.85 -16.21 12.24
N SER A 107 -1.86 -15.85 13.05
CA SER A 107 -3.19 -15.44 12.60
C SER A 107 -3.42 -13.92 12.67
N VAL A 108 -2.43 -13.13 13.12
CA VAL A 108 -2.56 -11.68 13.29
C VAL A 108 -2.48 -10.91 11.97
N PRO A 109 -1.48 -11.14 11.09
CA PRO A 109 -1.37 -10.39 9.85
C PRO A 109 -2.51 -10.71 8.89
N ARG A 110 -3.03 -9.67 8.23
CA ARG A 110 -3.98 -9.83 7.12
C ARG A 110 -3.28 -9.90 5.77
N SER A 111 -2.07 -9.35 5.69
CA SER A 111 -1.26 -9.33 4.49
C SER A 111 -0.42 -10.60 4.35
N PRO A 112 -0.52 -11.31 3.21
CA PRO A 112 0.37 -12.44 2.93
C PRO A 112 1.86 -12.06 2.92
N VAL A 113 2.17 -10.81 2.56
CA VAL A 113 3.56 -10.28 2.53
C VAL A 113 4.17 -10.29 3.93
N VAL A 114 3.38 -9.89 4.94
CA VAL A 114 3.82 -9.89 6.34
C VAL A 114 3.94 -11.32 6.86
N SER A 115 2.92 -12.16 6.62
CA SER A 115 2.93 -13.57 7.05
C SER A 115 4.09 -14.38 6.46
N ALA A 116 4.50 -14.08 5.23
CA ALA A 116 5.61 -14.76 4.56
C ALA A 116 6.99 -14.33 5.08
N SER A 117 7.11 -13.15 5.69
CA SER A 117 8.39 -12.63 6.18
C SER A 117 8.72 -13.18 7.56
N ARG A 118 9.66 -14.13 7.59
CA ARG A 118 10.12 -14.73 8.85
C ARG A 118 10.66 -13.70 9.82
N ASP A 119 11.43 -12.73 9.34
CA ASP A 119 12.07 -11.71 10.19
C ASP A 119 11.04 -10.78 10.85
N ILE A 120 9.97 -10.46 10.13
CA ILE A 120 8.85 -9.67 10.67
C ILE A 120 8.05 -10.51 11.66
N MET A 121 7.80 -11.78 11.34
CA MET A 121 7.03 -12.70 12.19
C MET A 121 7.73 -13.01 13.50
N THR A 122 9.05 -13.30 13.49
CA THR A 122 9.79 -13.54 14.74
C THR A 122 9.98 -12.26 15.54
N GLY A 123 10.07 -11.11 14.86
CA GLY A 123 10.25 -9.82 15.51
C GLY A 123 11.53 -9.74 16.34
N ASP A 124 12.56 -10.49 15.95
CA ASP A 124 13.82 -10.52 16.69
C ASP A 124 14.49 -9.14 16.68
N GLY A 125 14.95 -8.69 17.85
CA GLY A 125 15.55 -7.36 18.02
C GLY A 125 14.56 -6.23 17.75
N ASN A 126 15.02 -5.19 17.04
CA ASN A 126 14.21 -3.99 16.75
C ASN A 126 13.61 -4.00 15.33
N ILE A 127 13.60 -5.14 14.64
CA ILE A 127 13.22 -5.23 13.21
C ILE A 127 11.83 -4.66 12.95
N ARG A 128 10.80 -5.12 13.68
CA ARG A 128 9.43 -4.65 13.51
C ARG A 128 9.31 -3.15 13.80
N GLN A 129 9.96 -2.64 14.85
CA GLN A 129 9.97 -1.20 15.14
C GLN A 129 10.63 -0.39 14.02
N THR A 130 11.78 -0.84 13.49
CA THR A 130 12.44 -0.20 12.35
C THR A 130 11.54 -0.18 11.12
N MET A 131 10.85 -1.29 10.84
CA MET A 131 9.94 -1.39 9.71
C MET A 131 8.68 -0.53 9.89
N ILE A 132 8.17 -0.39 11.12
CA ILE A 132 7.08 0.54 11.45
C ILE A 132 7.48 1.98 11.13
N GLU A 133 8.66 2.42 11.56
CA GLU A 133 9.12 3.79 11.27
C GLU A 133 9.39 3.99 9.78
N LYS A 134 9.94 2.98 9.10
CA LYS A 134 10.10 2.98 7.64
C LYS A 134 8.75 3.15 6.92
N LEU A 135 7.74 2.37 7.31
CA LEU A 135 6.41 2.45 6.72
C LEU A 135 5.74 3.79 6.97
N LYS A 136 5.83 4.36 8.19
CA LYS A 136 5.33 5.71 8.48
C LYS A 136 5.96 6.76 7.58
N SER A 137 7.28 6.69 7.39
CA SER A 137 8.00 7.60 6.49
C SER A 137 7.51 7.45 5.04
N GLN A 138 7.40 6.22 4.55
CA GLN A 138 6.89 5.93 3.19
C GLN A 138 5.45 6.41 2.99
N ILE A 139 4.56 6.18 3.97
CA ILE A 139 3.18 6.68 3.93
C ILE A 139 3.19 8.21 3.85
N GLY A 140 4.05 8.89 4.61
CA GLY A 140 4.20 10.35 4.53
C GLY A 140 4.63 10.85 3.15
N VAL A 141 5.52 10.13 2.47
CA VAL A 141 5.93 10.43 1.09
C VAL A 141 4.75 10.28 0.13
N VAL A 142 4.09 9.13 0.14
CA VAL A 142 2.96 8.85 -0.78
C VAL A 142 1.77 9.76 -0.49
N TYR A 143 1.50 10.07 0.78
CA TYR A 143 0.45 11.00 1.17
C TYR A 143 0.66 12.39 0.55
N ARG A 144 1.89 12.90 0.59
CA ARG A 144 2.24 14.17 -0.06
C ARG A 144 2.10 14.09 -1.58
N ALA A 145 2.55 13.00 -2.19
CA ALA A 145 2.39 12.80 -3.63
C ALA A 145 0.90 12.80 -4.06
N VAL A 146 0.01 12.16 -3.28
CA VAL A 146 -1.44 12.21 -3.51
C VAL A 146 -1.97 13.64 -3.37
N GLN A 147 -1.54 14.37 -2.34
CA GLN A 147 -1.96 15.76 -2.10
C GLN A 147 -1.49 16.70 -3.22
N GLU A 148 -0.29 16.49 -3.75
CA GLU A 148 0.26 17.26 -4.87
C GLU A 148 -0.47 16.93 -6.18
N ALA A 149 -0.79 15.65 -6.41
CA ALA A 149 -1.56 15.21 -7.57
C ALA A 149 -3.02 15.69 -7.53
N ASN A 150 -3.65 15.69 -6.34
CA ASN A 150 -4.99 16.23 -6.13
C ASN A 150 -5.18 16.71 -4.68
N LYS A 151 -5.13 18.04 -4.49
CA LYS A 151 -5.26 18.70 -3.19
C LYS A 151 -6.60 18.49 -2.47
N HIS A 152 -7.63 18.05 -3.19
CA HIS A 152 -8.96 17.81 -2.65
C HIS A 152 -9.18 16.36 -2.22
N PHE A 153 -8.25 15.45 -2.55
CA PHE A 153 -8.45 14.03 -2.33
C PHE A 153 -8.61 13.68 -0.85
N TRP A 154 -7.66 14.07 0.01
CA TRP A 154 -7.71 13.71 1.43
C TRP A 154 -8.87 14.39 2.19
N PRO A 155 -9.16 15.69 1.98
CA PRO A 155 -10.35 16.31 2.56
C PRO A 155 -11.64 15.59 2.16
N ALA A 156 -11.83 15.29 0.86
CA ALA A 156 -13.02 14.57 0.39
C ALA A 156 -13.09 13.12 0.91
N PHE A 157 -11.94 12.50 1.18
CA PHE A 157 -11.88 11.17 1.78
C PHE A 157 -12.24 11.17 3.28
N ALA A 158 -11.89 12.23 4.01
CA ALA A 158 -12.16 12.37 5.43
C ALA A 158 -13.61 12.81 5.71
N ASP A 159 -14.09 13.82 4.96
CA ASP A 159 -15.39 14.48 5.18
C ASP A 159 -16.24 14.36 3.91
N ALA A 160 -16.57 13.13 3.53
CA ALA A 160 -17.30 12.85 2.29
C ALA A 160 -18.66 13.56 2.20
N GLU A 161 -19.32 13.86 3.33
CA GLU A 161 -20.62 14.53 3.35
C GLU A 161 -20.56 16.02 2.99
N GLU A 162 -19.48 16.74 3.31
CA GLU A 162 -19.36 18.18 3.02
C GLU A 162 -19.10 18.46 1.52
N TYR A 163 -18.45 17.53 0.83
CA TYR A 163 -18.08 17.65 -0.59
C TYR A 163 -19.09 17.02 -1.56
N LEU A 164 -20.12 16.33 -1.07
CA LEU A 164 -21.20 15.80 -1.92
C LEU A 164 -22.25 16.87 -2.28
N ASP A 165 -22.33 17.95 -1.50
CA ASP A 165 -23.28 19.05 -1.70
C ASP A 165 -22.72 20.18 -2.59
N GLU A 166 -21.43 20.16 -2.92
CA GLU A 166 -20.84 21.06 -3.91
C GLU A 166 -21.21 20.60 -5.34
N PHE A 167 -22.40 20.96 -5.79
CA PHE A 167 -22.75 20.87 -7.21
C PHE A 167 -21.70 21.61 -8.05
N PRO A 168 -21.18 21.03 -9.14
CA PRO A 168 -20.29 21.74 -10.05
C PRO A 168 -21.05 22.96 -10.61
N SER A 169 -20.57 24.15 -10.29
CA SER A 169 -21.10 25.45 -10.72
C SER A 169 -20.80 25.75 -12.19
N ALA A 170 -21.07 24.78 -13.07
CA ALA A 170 -20.87 24.89 -14.51
C ALA A 170 -22.11 24.45 -15.28
N LEU A 171 -23.29 24.98 -14.92
CA LEU A 171 -24.45 25.08 -15.80
C LEU A 171 -25.30 26.29 -15.38
N VAL A 172 -24.85 27.49 -15.74
CA VAL A 172 -25.75 28.63 -15.97
C VAL A 172 -25.34 29.20 -17.32
N GLU A 173 -26.29 29.17 -18.24
CA GLU A 173 -26.23 29.64 -19.64
C GLU A 173 -25.75 31.09 -19.80
#